data_AF-A0A6G0WE57-F1
#
_entry.id   AF-A0A6G0WE57-F1
#
_cell.length_a   1.000
_cell.length_b   1.000
_cell.length_c   1.000
_cell.angle_alpha   90.00
_cell.angle_beta   90.00
_cell.angle_gamma   90.00
#
_symmetry.space_group_name_H-M   'P 1'
#
loop_
_entity.id
_entity.type
_entity.pdbx_description
1 polymer ?
#
loop_
_entity_poly.entity_id
_entity_poly.type
_entity_poly.pdbx_seq_one_letter_code
_entity_poly.pdbx_strand_id
1 'polypeptide(L)'
;MKQLTLVPVSTPEAFTPKEIAAFFFKHGGESTIRDPKTKRIRTMVTYNCMRCVPSTVVTIKKNTGYQNLAQHVYTFHKDHLSQMRQAHGPGKVTSIGHAVSDKALNVFGCLDWIVHNNLPFSFFESARTKQYSDLDGIGATTVRKYLQLVTQQVESEVSSILPTKFG
;
A
#
# COMPACT_ATOMS: atom_id res chain seq x y z
N MET A 1 -0.09 36.02 17.26
CA MET A 1 0.14 35.26 16.03
C MET A 1 1.37 34.38 16.26
N LYS A 2 1.20 33.06 16.42
CA LYS A 2 2.32 32.12 16.63
C LYS A 2 2.64 31.48 15.28
N GLN A 3 3.84 31.73 14.79
CA GLN A 3 4.38 31.13 13.57
C GLN A 3 4.58 29.63 13.82
N LEU A 4 3.84 28.77 13.13
CA LEU A 4 4.14 27.34 13.07
C LEU A 4 5.34 27.16 12.14
N THR A 5 6.54 27.03 12.70
CA THR A 5 7.70 26.47 12.02
C THR A 5 7.44 25.00 11.72
N LEU A 6 7.29 24.65 10.43
CA LEU A 6 7.33 23.28 9.95
C LEU A 6 8.72 22.72 10.25
N VAL A 7 8.80 21.81 11.22
CA VAL A 7 10.00 21.02 11.47
C VAL A 7 10.19 20.12 10.24
N PRO A 8 11.35 20.12 9.56
CA PRO A 8 11.60 19.18 8.50
C PRO A 8 11.51 17.77 9.11
N VAL A 9 10.58 16.97 8.62
CA VAL A 9 10.45 15.55 9.00
C VAL A 9 11.79 14.90 8.69
N SER A 10 12.54 14.60 9.74
CA SER A 10 13.82 13.89 9.66
C SER A 10 13.55 12.53 9.02
N THR A 11 13.81 12.39 7.72
CA THR A 11 13.78 11.08 7.08
C THR A 11 14.83 10.21 7.77
N PRO A 12 14.47 9.04 8.32
CA PRO A 12 15.44 8.19 9.00
C PRO A 12 16.57 7.81 8.03
N GLU A 13 17.82 7.92 8.49
CA GLU A 13 19.00 7.62 7.68
C GLU A 13 18.99 6.16 7.17
N ALA A 14 18.33 5.26 7.91
CA ALA A 14 18.18 3.84 7.59
C ALA A 14 16.76 3.32 7.91
N PHE A 15 16.26 2.40 7.09
CA PHE A 15 15.02 1.67 7.34
C PHE A 15 15.29 0.42 8.17
N THR A 16 14.35 0.05 9.05
CA THR A 16 14.43 -1.17 9.83
C THR A 16 14.24 -2.42 8.94
N PRO A 17 14.77 -3.60 9.34
CA PRO A 17 14.55 -4.85 8.61
C PRO A 17 13.07 -5.19 8.39
N LYS A 18 12.19 -4.77 9.33
CA LYS A 18 10.75 -4.96 9.22
C LYS A 18 10.13 -4.08 8.14
N GLU A 19 10.53 -2.80 8.06
CA GLU A 19 10.07 -1.88 7.01
C GLU A 19 10.55 -2.33 5.64
N ILE A 20 11.80 -2.76 5.54
CA ILE A 20 12.36 -3.34 4.30
C ILE A 20 11.57 -4.58 3.89
N ALA A 21 11.32 -5.51 4.82
CA ALA A 21 10.55 -6.70 4.52
C ALA A 21 9.12 -6.37 4.05
N ALA A 22 8.46 -5.42 4.68
CA ALA A 22 7.11 -4.99 4.31
C ALA A 22 7.07 -4.34 2.91
N PHE A 23 8.12 -3.62 2.51
CA PHE A 23 8.19 -2.97 1.21
C PHE A 23 8.47 -3.95 0.07
N PHE A 24 9.42 -4.88 0.27
CA PHE A 24 9.93 -5.72 -0.82
C PHE A 24 9.21 -7.07 -0.97
N PHE A 25 8.52 -7.56 0.07
CA PHE A 25 7.98 -8.92 0.07
C PHE A 25 6.47 -9.00 0.23
N LYS A 26 5.87 -9.98 -0.45
CA LYS A 26 4.50 -10.45 -0.23
C LYS A 26 4.50 -11.78 0.52
N HIS A 27 3.59 -11.96 1.48
CA HIS A 27 3.42 -13.22 2.18
C HIS A 27 2.94 -14.32 1.21
N GLY A 28 3.70 -15.42 1.13
CA GLY A 28 3.45 -16.55 0.22
C GLY A 28 2.66 -17.69 0.84
N GLY A 29 2.64 -17.81 2.17
CA GLY A 29 1.92 -18.86 2.89
C GLY A 29 2.73 -19.49 4.03
N GLU A 30 2.06 -20.29 4.86
CA GLU A 30 2.68 -21.03 5.97
C GLU A 30 2.65 -22.55 5.69
N SER A 31 3.70 -23.25 6.07
CA SER A 31 3.77 -24.71 6.04
C SER A 31 4.31 -25.26 7.36
N THR A 32 3.84 -26.43 7.79
CA THR A 32 4.31 -27.09 9.01
C THR A 32 5.16 -28.30 8.65
N ILE A 33 6.36 -28.36 9.22
CA ILE A 33 7.29 -29.46 9.04
C ILE A 33 7.47 -30.15 10.38
N ARG A 34 7.19 -31.46 10.42
CA ARG A 34 7.46 -32.29 11.59
C ARG A 34 8.83 -32.92 11.45
N ASP A 35 9.71 -32.61 12.39
CA ASP A 35 11.04 -33.23 12.44
C ASP A 35 10.91 -34.71 12.82
N PRO A 36 11.36 -35.66 11.98
CA PRO A 36 11.15 -37.09 12.22
C PRO A 36 11.94 -37.62 13.42
N LYS A 37 13.02 -36.94 13.84
CA LYS A 37 13.87 -37.37 14.96
C LYS A 37 13.41 -36.77 16.28
N THR A 38 13.11 -35.48 16.28
CA THR A 38 12.79 -34.73 17.51
C THR A 38 11.28 -34.63 17.77
N LYS A 39 10.45 -35.07 16.83
CA LYS A 39 8.98 -34.91 16.82
C LYS A 39 8.51 -33.45 16.94
N ARG A 40 9.43 -32.46 16.89
CA ARG A 40 9.10 -31.03 16.97
C ARG A 40 8.41 -30.57 15.69
N ILE A 41 7.40 -29.73 15.86
CA ILE A 41 6.71 -29.07 14.76
C ILE A 41 7.36 -27.70 14.56
N ARG A 42 7.75 -27.39 13.32
CA ARG A 42 8.25 -26.08 12.93
C ARG A 42 7.33 -25.51 11.86
N THR A 43 6.83 -24.31 12.08
CA THR A 43 6.11 -23.56 11.05
C THR A 43 7.12 -22.74 10.25
N MET A 44 7.12 -22.92 8.94
CA MET A 44 7.88 -22.13 7.99
C MET A 44 6.92 -21.16 7.29
N VAL A 45 7.37 -19.93 7.10
CA VAL A 45 6.66 -18.87 6.40
C VAL A 45 7.42 -18.55 5.13
N THR A 46 6.71 -18.48 4.02
CA THR A 46 7.27 -18.13 2.71
C THR A 46 6.97 -16.67 2.38
N TYR A 47 7.95 -15.99 1.79
CA TYR A 47 7.87 -14.61 1.35
C TYR A 47 8.37 -14.50 -0.08
N ASN A 48 7.62 -13.81 -0.93
CA ASN A 48 7.94 -13.62 -2.34
C ASN A 48 8.47 -12.20 -2.56
N CYS A 49 9.70 -12.07 -3.05
CA CYS A 49 10.28 -10.77 -3.39
C CYS A 49 9.61 -10.22 -4.65
N MET A 50 8.96 -9.06 -4.52
CA MET A 50 8.19 -8.43 -5.60
C MET A 50 9.06 -7.70 -6.63
N ARG A 51 10.36 -7.56 -6.36
CA ARG A 51 11.31 -6.83 -7.23
C ARG A 51 12.26 -7.75 -8.01
N CYS A 52 12.31 -9.04 -7.68
CA CYS A 52 13.09 -10.02 -8.42
C CYS A 52 12.33 -10.52 -9.66
N VAL A 53 13.06 -10.75 -10.74
CA VAL A 53 12.56 -11.43 -11.95
C VAL A 53 13.51 -12.58 -12.31
N PRO A 54 13.08 -13.85 -12.21
CA PRO A 54 11.81 -14.29 -11.63
C PRO A 54 11.74 -14.02 -10.11
N SER A 55 10.52 -13.99 -9.56
CA SER A 55 10.28 -13.72 -8.13
C SER A 55 11.05 -14.71 -7.26
N THR A 56 11.87 -14.17 -6.35
CA THR A 56 12.66 -14.98 -5.42
C THR A 56 11.81 -15.30 -4.19
N VAL A 57 11.71 -16.59 -3.86
CA VAL A 57 10.97 -17.06 -2.67
C VAL A 57 11.95 -17.29 -1.52
N VAL A 58 11.73 -16.61 -0.41
CA VAL A 58 12.52 -16.75 0.83
C VAL A 58 11.65 -17.43 1.89
N THR A 59 12.15 -18.55 2.42
CA THR A 59 11.44 -19.33 3.44
C THR A 59 12.15 -19.22 4.77
N ILE A 60 11.46 -18.72 5.80
CA ILE A 60 12.00 -18.52 7.15
C ILE A 60 11.17 -19.28 8.18
N LYS A 61 11.78 -19.64 9.31
CA LYS A 61 11.03 -20.15 10.46
C LYS A 61 10.15 -19.03 11.02
N LYS A 62 8.91 -19.36 11.37
CA LYS A 62 8.00 -18.43 12.04
C LYS A 62 8.67 -17.86 13.29
N ASN A 63 8.46 -16.56 13.54
CA ASN A 63 9.04 -15.81 14.67
C ASN A 63 10.58 -15.67 14.69
N THR A 64 11.28 -15.90 13.57
CA THR A 64 12.74 -15.70 13.49
C THR A 64 13.14 -14.24 13.22
N GLY A 65 12.18 -13.37 12.93
CA GLY A 65 12.42 -11.95 12.60
C GLY A 65 12.69 -11.72 11.11
N TYR A 66 12.99 -10.47 10.75
CA TYR A 66 13.02 -9.99 9.36
C TYR A 66 14.43 -9.88 8.76
N GLN A 67 15.49 -10.22 9.51
CA GLN A 67 16.86 -10.02 9.03
C GLN A 67 17.19 -10.82 7.78
N ASN A 68 16.69 -12.05 7.66
CA ASN A 68 16.91 -12.87 6.47
C ASN A 68 16.31 -12.23 5.20
N LEU A 69 15.18 -11.54 5.34
CA LEU A 69 14.51 -10.84 4.24
C LEU A 69 15.26 -9.55 3.89
N ALA A 70 15.67 -8.79 4.89
CA ALA A 70 16.47 -7.58 4.69
C ALA A 70 17.83 -7.91 4.04
N GLN A 71 18.48 -9.00 4.46
CA GLN A 71 19.75 -9.44 3.87
C GLN A 71 19.62 -9.76 2.38
N HIS A 72 18.51 -10.37 1.95
CA HIS A 72 18.22 -10.55 0.53
C HIS A 72 18.17 -9.20 -0.19
N VAL A 73 17.45 -8.22 0.35
CA VAL A 73 17.34 -6.87 -0.24
C VAL A 73 18.71 -6.18 -0.31
N TYR A 74 19.52 -6.23 0.75
CA TYR A 74 20.86 -5.64 0.75
C TYR A 74 21.76 -6.25 -0.33
N THR A 75 21.58 -7.53 -0.62
CA THR A 75 22.41 -8.27 -1.58
C THR A 75 21.96 -8.02 -3.03
N PHE A 76 20.66 -8.04 -3.29
CA PHE A 76 20.10 -8.06 -4.65
C PHE A 76 19.44 -6.73 -5.08
N HIS A 77 19.15 -5.82 -4.14
CA HIS A 77 18.50 -4.52 -4.39
C HIS A 77 19.32 -3.39 -3.76
N LYS A 78 20.48 -3.11 -4.34
CA LYS A 78 21.43 -2.09 -3.83
C LYS A 78 20.81 -0.68 -3.75
N ASP A 79 19.84 -0.40 -4.61
CA ASP A 79 19.10 0.86 -4.68
C ASP A 79 17.87 0.92 -3.75
N HIS A 80 17.70 -0.03 -2.83
CA HIS A 80 16.54 -0.11 -1.95
C HIS A 80 16.23 1.17 -1.17
N LEU A 81 17.26 1.87 -0.66
CA LEU A 81 17.07 3.14 0.06
C LEU A 81 16.42 4.20 -0.82
N SER A 82 16.85 4.29 -2.09
CA SER A 82 16.30 5.23 -3.06
C SER A 82 14.85 4.87 -3.40
N GLN A 83 14.57 3.59 -3.66
CA GLN A 83 13.20 3.11 -3.93
C GLN A 83 12.25 3.40 -2.77
N MET A 84 12.68 3.13 -1.53
CA MET A 84 11.87 3.38 -0.34
C MET A 84 11.72 4.88 -0.08
N ARG A 85 12.77 5.70 -0.20
CA ARG A 85 12.63 7.16 -0.01
C ARG A 85 11.70 7.81 -1.02
N GLN A 86 11.78 7.41 -2.29
CA GLN A 86 10.86 7.89 -3.33
C GLN A 86 9.41 7.52 -3.04
N ALA A 87 9.19 6.38 -2.41
CA ALA A 87 7.88 5.89 -2.01
C ALA A 87 7.32 6.52 -0.73
N HIS A 88 8.19 7.08 0.13
CA HIS A 88 7.85 7.68 1.42
C HIS A 88 7.86 9.24 1.41
N GLY A 89 8.06 9.88 0.26
CA GLY A 89 8.14 11.35 0.14
C GLY A 89 6.78 12.07 0.34
N PRO A 90 6.79 13.34 0.81
CA PRO A 90 5.58 14.13 1.00
C PRO A 90 4.86 14.33 -0.33
N GLY A 91 3.54 14.06 -0.36
CA GLY A 91 2.71 14.19 -1.56
C GLY A 91 2.74 13.00 -2.52
N LYS A 92 3.52 11.94 -2.23
CA LYS A 92 3.48 10.70 -3.02
C LYS A 92 2.78 9.62 -2.22
N VAL A 93 1.70 9.07 -2.79
CA VAL A 93 0.96 7.92 -2.27
C VAL A 93 1.96 6.92 -1.71
N THR A 94 1.89 6.69 -0.40
CA THR A 94 2.76 5.79 0.35
C THR A 94 2.87 4.46 -0.38
N SER A 95 3.98 4.26 -1.08
CA SER A 95 4.38 2.94 -1.53
C SER A 95 5.06 2.27 -0.33
N ILE A 96 4.27 1.96 0.69
CA ILE A 96 4.68 1.01 1.73
C ILE A 96 4.18 -0.34 1.23
N GLY A 97 4.93 -0.92 0.30
CA GLY A 97 4.53 -2.16 -0.39
C GLY A 97 3.35 -1.96 -1.33
N HIS A 98 3.36 -2.61 -2.49
CA HIS A 98 2.21 -2.65 -3.39
C HIS A 98 1.07 -3.50 -2.78
N ALA A 99 0.45 -3.01 -1.73
CA ALA A 99 -0.82 -3.49 -1.21
C ALA A 99 -1.66 -2.26 -0.84
N VAL A 100 -2.17 -1.55 -1.85
CA VAL A 100 -3.36 -0.72 -1.66
C VAL A 100 -4.41 -1.65 -1.06
N SER A 101 -4.96 -1.31 0.10
CA SER A 101 -5.96 -2.18 0.75
C SER A 101 -7.11 -2.45 -0.22
N ASP A 102 -7.68 -3.66 -0.20
CA ASP A 102 -8.81 -4.01 -1.08
C ASP A 102 -9.95 -2.99 -0.95
N LYS A 103 -10.18 -2.47 0.26
CA LYS A 103 -11.13 -1.38 0.52
C LYS A 103 -10.81 -0.11 -0.26
N ALA A 104 -9.54 0.29 -0.32
CA ALA A 104 -9.12 1.49 -1.04
C ALA A 104 -9.21 1.29 -2.56
N LEU A 105 -8.90 0.10 -3.07
CA LEU A 105 -9.13 -0.24 -4.48
C LEU A 105 -10.63 -0.21 -4.81
N ASN A 106 -11.47 -0.75 -3.93
CA ASN A 106 -12.91 -0.74 -4.11
C ASN A 106 -13.47 0.69 -4.14
N VAL A 107 -13.07 1.53 -3.20
CA VAL A 107 -13.46 2.95 -3.17
C VAL A 107 -13.00 3.66 -4.44
N PHE A 108 -11.75 3.44 -4.88
CA PHE A 108 -11.23 4.03 -6.10
C PHE A 108 -12.08 3.62 -7.33
N GLY A 109 -12.34 2.33 -7.51
CA GLY A 109 -13.17 1.85 -8.62
C GLY A 109 -14.59 2.44 -8.60
N CYS A 110 -15.18 2.58 -7.41
CA CYS A 110 -16.50 3.20 -7.28
C CYS A 110 -16.49 4.68 -7.68
N LEU A 111 -15.49 5.44 -7.22
CA LEU A 111 -15.35 6.86 -7.56
C LEU A 111 -15.07 7.06 -9.05
N ASP A 112 -14.21 6.23 -9.64
CA ASP A 112 -13.88 6.26 -11.05
C ASP A 112 -15.13 6.14 -11.93
N TRP A 113 -16.00 5.16 -11.63
CA TRP A 113 -17.25 4.97 -12.35
C TRP A 113 -18.20 6.15 -12.20
N ILE A 114 -18.33 6.71 -11.00
CA ILE A 114 -19.22 7.84 -10.72
C ILE A 114 -18.75 9.08 -11.46
N VAL A 115 -17.46 9.39 -11.41
CA VAL A 115 -16.89 10.60 -12.01
C VAL A 115 -16.93 10.51 -13.54
N HIS A 116 -16.52 9.38 -14.12
CA HIS A 116 -16.44 9.24 -15.57
C HIS A 116 -17.80 9.04 -16.25
N ASN A 117 -18.73 8.32 -15.62
CA ASN A 117 -20.03 8.00 -16.22
C ASN A 117 -21.19 8.80 -15.61
N ASN A 118 -20.90 9.74 -14.71
CA ASN A 118 -21.89 10.58 -14.01
C ASN A 118 -23.02 9.76 -13.36
N LEU A 119 -22.65 8.69 -12.65
CA LEU A 119 -23.63 7.77 -12.05
C LEU A 119 -24.16 8.27 -10.71
N PRO A 120 -25.42 7.94 -10.35
CA PRO A 120 -25.95 8.20 -9.01
C PRO A 120 -25.12 7.51 -7.93
N PHE A 121 -24.95 8.15 -6.76
CA PHE A 121 -24.17 7.55 -5.66
C PHE A 121 -24.79 6.26 -5.09
N SER A 122 -26.10 6.07 -5.25
CA SER A 122 -26.82 4.84 -4.88
C SER A 122 -26.62 3.69 -5.86
N PHE A 123 -25.91 3.89 -6.97
CA PHE A 123 -25.71 2.87 -8.00
C PHE A 123 -25.10 1.58 -7.44
N PHE A 124 -24.12 1.69 -6.53
CA PHE A 124 -23.44 0.55 -5.90
C PHE A 124 -24.24 -0.14 -4.79
N GLU A 125 -25.37 0.43 -4.38
CA GLU A 125 -26.27 -0.21 -3.41
C GLU A 125 -27.17 -1.24 -4.11
N SER A 126 -27.36 -1.11 -5.43
CA SER A 126 -28.27 -1.97 -6.19
C SER A 126 -27.78 -3.41 -6.27
N ALA A 127 -28.69 -4.36 -6.09
CA ALA A 127 -28.39 -5.79 -6.20
C ALA A 127 -27.89 -6.15 -7.61
N ARG A 128 -28.38 -5.46 -8.64
CA ARG A 128 -27.96 -5.65 -10.03
C ARG A 128 -26.49 -5.26 -10.21
N THR A 129 -26.07 -4.11 -9.68
CA THR A 129 -24.66 -3.69 -9.77
C THR A 129 -23.76 -4.71 -9.09
N LYS A 130 -24.10 -5.15 -7.87
CA LYS A 130 -23.36 -6.20 -7.15
C LYS A 130 -23.26 -7.52 -7.90
N GLN A 131 -24.25 -7.85 -8.73
CA GLN A 131 -24.24 -9.07 -9.56
C GLN A 131 -23.29 -8.95 -10.76
N TYR A 132 -23.12 -7.75 -11.31
CA TYR A 132 -22.40 -7.54 -12.57
C TYR A 132 -21.08 -6.75 -12.42
N SER A 133 -20.70 -6.38 -11.20
CA SER A 133 -19.43 -5.71 -10.90
C SER A 133 -18.60 -6.51 -9.90
N ASP A 134 -17.29 -6.53 -10.09
CA ASP A 134 -16.33 -7.08 -9.11
C ASP A 134 -16.10 -6.15 -7.90
N LEU A 135 -16.84 -5.04 -7.82
CA LEU A 135 -16.76 -4.06 -6.73
C LEU A 135 -17.67 -4.46 -5.56
N ASP A 136 -17.14 -4.37 -4.35
CA ASP A 136 -17.92 -4.53 -3.13
C ASP A 136 -18.94 -3.40 -3.01
N GLY A 137 -20.17 -3.77 -2.63
CA GLY A 137 -21.25 -2.82 -2.41
C GLY A 137 -20.87 -1.73 -1.40
N ILE A 138 -20.85 -0.49 -1.87
CA ILE A 138 -20.59 0.70 -1.05
C ILE A 138 -21.86 1.54 -0.94
N GLY A 139 -22.15 2.03 0.28
CA GLY A 139 -23.30 2.90 0.52
C GLY A 139 -23.09 4.31 -0.04
N ALA A 140 -24.16 4.96 -0.49
CA ALA A 140 -24.13 6.30 -1.09
C ALA A 140 -23.52 7.35 -0.16
N THR A 141 -23.76 7.24 1.15
CA THR A 141 -23.16 8.12 2.18
C THR A 141 -21.65 7.97 2.25
N THR A 142 -21.15 6.74 2.09
CA THR A 142 -19.73 6.41 2.13
C THR A 142 -19.04 6.87 0.86
N VAL A 143 -19.65 6.64 -0.30
CA VAL A 143 -19.23 7.19 -1.59
C VAL A 143 -19.09 8.71 -1.51
N ARG A 144 -20.13 9.40 -1.05
CA ARG A 144 -20.15 10.86 -0.92
C ARG A 144 -19.01 11.36 -0.05
N LYS A 145 -18.78 10.71 1.10
CA LYS A 145 -17.67 11.04 2.00
C LYS A 145 -16.32 10.93 1.29
N TYR A 146 -16.06 9.83 0.59
CA TYR A 146 -14.79 9.64 -0.11
C TYR A 146 -14.61 10.59 -1.29
N LEU A 147 -15.69 10.87 -2.04
CA LEU A 147 -15.66 11.85 -3.11
C LEU A 147 -15.26 13.24 -2.58
N GLN A 148 -15.85 13.68 -1.47
CA GLN A 148 -15.49 14.96 -0.82
C GLN A 148 -14.02 15.01 -0.41
N LEU A 149 -13.49 13.93 0.17
CA LEU A 149 -12.07 13.85 0.55
C LEU A 149 -11.15 13.93 -0.67
N VAL A 150 -11.49 13.23 -1.75
CA VAL A 150 -10.72 13.29 -3.01
C VAL A 150 -10.81 14.68 -3.62
N THR A 151 -11.98 15.31 -3.65
CA THR A 151 -12.15 16.68 -4.15
C THR A 151 -11.27 17.66 -3.37
N GLN A 152 -11.25 17.61 -2.04
CA GLN A 152 -10.40 18.49 -1.22
C GLN A 152 -8.91 18.29 -1.54
N GLN A 153 -8.47 17.04 -1.73
CA GLN A 153 -7.09 16.77 -2.10
C GLN A 153 -6.78 17.34 -3.50
N VAL A 154 -7.65 17.08 -4.49
CA VAL A 154 -7.48 17.58 -5.85
C VAL A 154 -7.47 19.12 -5.88
N GLU A 155 -8.35 19.79 -5.15
CA GLU A 155 -8.37 21.25 -5.02
C GLU A 155 -7.07 21.77 -4.42
N SER A 156 -6.55 21.11 -3.38
CA SER A 156 -5.26 21.46 -2.79
C SER A 156 -4.10 21.31 -3.78
N GLU A 157 -4.03 20.18 -4.50
CA GLU A 157 -2.99 19.93 -5.50
C GLU A 157 -3.08 20.94 -6.66
N VAL A 158 -4.28 21.17 -7.19
CA VAL A 158 -4.52 22.14 -8.26
C VAL A 158 -4.16 23.55 -7.79
N SER A 159 -4.58 23.95 -6.58
CA SER A 159 -4.24 25.26 -6.00
C SER A 159 -2.73 25.47 -5.86
N SER A 160 -1.97 24.39 -5.58
CA SER A 160 -0.50 24.46 -5.51
C SER A 160 0.17 24.73 -6.87
N ILE A 161 -0.53 24.43 -7.98
CA ILE A 161 -0.04 24.59 -9.35
C ILE A 161 -0.55 25.90 -9.97
N LEU A 162 -1.71 26.39 -9.54
CA LEU A 162 -2.33 27.58 -10.11
C LEU A 162 -1.61 28.88 -9.67
N PRO A 163 -1.50 29.87 -10.56
CA PRO A 163 -0.95 31.18 -10.21
C PRO A 163 -1.89 31.95 -9.27
N THR A 164 -1.33 32.81 -8.41
CA THR A 164 -2.10 33.61 -7.44
C THR A 164 -3.07 34.61 -8.09
N LYS A 165 -2.86 34.93 -9.37
CA LYS A 165 -3.73 35.80 -10.16
C LYS A 165 -3.87 35.23 -11.56
N PHE A 166 -5.10 35.19 -12.04
CA PHE A 166 -5.43 35.04 -13.45
C PHE A 166 -5.63 36.44 -14.02
N GLY A 167 -5.18 36.65 -15.26
CA GLY A 167 -5.29 37.93 -15.97
C GLY A 167 -6.70 38.25 -16.43
#